data_AF-A0A433P6B6-F1
#
_entry.id   AF-A0A433P6B6-F1
#
_cell.length_a   1.000
_cell.length_b   1.000
_cell.length_c   1.000
_cell.angle_alpha   90.00
_cell.angle_beta   90.00
_cell.angle_gamma   90.00
#
_symmetry.space_group_name_H-M   'P 1'
#
loop_
_entity.id
_entity.type
_entity.pdbx_description
1 polymer ?
#
loop_
_entity_poly.entity_id
_entity_poly.type
_entity_poly.pdbx_seq_one_letter_code
_entity_poly.pdbx_strand_id
1 'polypeptide(L)'
;MMFKTIFALGALAASAMAAAPKGKAFDHIFIIFLENTDYSLAASTPELQAYMPQGVTLTNYYGVTHPSEPNYIATAGGDYFGLNDDSYHTIPANYTTIVDLLEPKGLTWKAYQ
;
A
#
# COMPACT_ATOMS: atom_id res chain seq x y z
N MET A 1 -42.20 44.07 2.22
CA MET A 1 -41.00 43.31 1.78
C MET A 1 -41.11 41.93 2.39
N MET A 2 -41.30 40.89 1.58
CA MET A 2 -41.54 39.50 2.01
C MET A 2 -40.40 38.66 1.43
N PHE A 3 -39.49 38.18 2.27
CA PHE A 3 -38.42 37.27 1.86
C PHE A 3 -38.95 35.84 1.93
N LYS A 4 -39.11 35.19 0.77
CA LYS A 4 -39.34 33.75 0.67
C LYS A 4 -37.98 33.05 0.61
N THR A 5 -37.58 32.41 1.70
CA THR A 5 -36.44 31.49 1.69
C THR A 5 -36.91 30.14 1.14
N ILE A 6 -36.38 29.75 -0.02
CA ILE A 6 -36.54 28.41 -0.57
C ILE A 6 -35.32 27.60 -0.12
N PHE A 7 -35.53 26.57 0.71
CA PHE A 7 -34.53 25.53 0.92
C PHE A 7 -34.69 24.50 -0.20
N ALA A 8 -33.73 24.44 -1.11
CA ALA A 8 -33.60 23.31 -2.02
C ALA A 8 -32.82 22.20 -1.28
N LEU A 9 -33.51 21.12 -0.90
CA LEU A 9 -32.85 19.87 -0.54
C LEU A 9 -32.26 19.27 -1.83
N GLY A 10 -30.98 19.50 -2.08
CA GLY A 10 -30.23 18.73 -3.06
C GLY A 10 -30.03 17.31 -2.52
N ALA A 11 -30.66 16.31 -3.14
CA ALA A 11 -30.35 14.92 -2.85
C ALA A 11 -28.89 14.66 -3.23
N LEU A 12 -28.00 14.47 -2.24
CA LEU A 12 -26.72 13.82 -2.49
C LEU A 12 -27.05 12.37 -2.88
N ALA A 13 -27.05 12.08 -4.18
CA ALA A 13 -26.95 10.71 -4.63
C ALA A 13 -25.59 10.20 -4.13
N ALA A 14 -25.62 9.35 -3.10
CA ALA A 14 -24.44 8.57 -2.75
C ALA A 14 -24.10 7.74 -3.99
N SER A 15 -23.02 8.10 -4.67
CA SER A 15 -22.47 7.27 -5.73
C SER A 15 -22.15 5.93 -5.09
N ALA A 16 -22.94 4.89 -5.40
CA ALA A 16 -22.59 3.53 -5.05
C ALA A 16 -21.19 3.28 -5.62
N MET A 17 -20.21 3.07 -4.75
CA MET A 17 -18.87 2.73 -5.18
C MET A 17 -19.01 1.47 -6.04
N ALA A 18 -18.64 1.55 -7.32
CA ALA A 18 -18.67 0.39 -8.19
C ALA A 18 -17.87 -0.73 -7.51
N ALA A 19 -18.41 -1.96 -7.54
CA ALA A 19 -17.70 -3.10 -6.98
C ALA A 19 -16.31 -3.19 -7.61
N ALA A 20 -15.27 -3.34 -6.79
CA ALA A 20 -13.91 -3.45 -7.29
C ALA A 20 -13.85 -4.61 -8.32
N PRO A 21 -13.18 -4.42 -9.46
CA PRO A 21 -13.06 -5.46 -10.46
C PRO A 21 -12.38 -6.69 -9.85
N LYS A 22 -12.89 -7.89 -10.17
CA LYS A 22 -12.25 -9.14 -9.74
C LYS A 22 -10.83 -9.23 -10.25
N GLY A 23 -9.92 -9.65 -9.39
CA GLY A 23 -8.54 -9.84 -9.75
C GLY A 23 -8.32 -11.08 -10.60
N LYS A 24 -7.21 -11.11 -11.34
CA LYS A 24 -6.80 -12.30 -12.11
C LYS A 24 -6.35 -13.44 -11.21
N ALA A 25 -5.60 -13.11 -10.15
CA ALA A 25 -5.04 -14.06 -9.19
C ALA A 25 -5.56 -13.82 -7.78
N PHE A 26 -5.64 -12.55 -7.37
CA PHE A 26 -6.09 -12.14 -6.04
C PHE A 26 -7.07 -10.97 -6.15
N ASP A 27 -8.16 -11.02 -5.38
CA ASP A 27 -9.09 -9.89 -5.25
C ASP A 27 -8.53 -8.79 -4.33
N HIS A 28 -7.65 -9.16 -3.39
CA HIS A 28 -6.98 -8.23 -2.46
C HIS A 28 -5.54 -8.66 -2.19
N ILE A 29 -4.65 -7.68 -2.00
CA ILE A 29 -3.24 -7.90 -1.62
C ILE A 29 -2.97 -7.07 -0.36
N PHE A 30 -2.34 -7.71 0.63
CA PHE A 30 -1.86 -7.07 1.84
C PHE A 30 -0.36 -7.30 1.95
N ILE A 31 0.39 -6.24 2.21
CA ILE A 31 1.83 -6.28 2.46
C ILE A 31 2.02 -5.79 3.89
N ILE A 32 2.62 -6.63 4.73
CA ILE A 32 2.90 -6.32 6.13
C ILE A 32 4.41 -6.22 6.28
N PHE A 33 4.90 -5.07 6.72
CA PHE A 33 6.30 -4.86 7.02
C PHE A 33 6.57 -5.10 8.50
N LEU A 34 7.61 -5.89 8.78
CA LEU A 34 8.09 -6.12 10.13
C LEU A 34 9.34 -5.26 10.33
N GLU A 35 9.15 -4.07 10.90
CA GLU A 35 10.23 -3.11 11.15
C GLU A 35 11.35 -3.75 12.00
N ASN A 36 12.60 -3.50 11.66
CA ASN A 36 13.79 -4.00 12.36
C ASN A 36 13.80 -5.52 12.61
N THR A 37 13.16 -6.31 11.74
CA THR A 37 13.00 -7.75 11.92
C THR A 37 13.64 -8.51 10.77
N ASP A 38 14.67 -9.30 11.06
CA ASP A 38 15.27 -10.19 10.07
C ASP A 38 14.51 -11.52 9.94
N TYR A 39 14.90 -12.33 8.95
CA TYR A 39 14.26 -13.62 8.70
C TYR A 39 14.32 -14.56 9.92
N SER A 40 15.45 -14.65 10.60
CA SER A 40 15.62 -15.57 11.73
C SER A 40 14.73 -15.19 12.90
N LEU A 41 14.60 -13.89 13.18
CA LEU A 41 13.70 -13.37 14.21
C LEU A 41 12.24 -13.62 13.82
N ALA A 42 11.83 -13.26 12.60
CA ALA A 42 10.46 -13.49 12.11
C ALA A 42 10.09 -14.99 12.11
N ALA A 43 10.98 -15.85 11.63
CA ALA A 43 10.75 -17.30 11.57
C ALA A 43 10.71 -17.95 12.96
N SER A 44 11.17 -17.26 14.01
CA SER A 44 11.07 -17.73 15.40
C SER A 44 9.77 -17.34 16.10
N THR A 45 8.98 -16.44 15.51
CA THR A 45 7.71 -15.96 16.08
C THR A 45 6.60 -17.01 15.92
N PRO A 46 5.96 -17.49 17.00
CA PRO A 46 4.94 -18.54 16.94
C PRO A 46 3.76 -18.20 16.02
N GLU A 47 3.33 -16.94 16.00
CA GLU A 47 2.24 -16.46 15.15
C GLU A 47 2.61 -16.62 13.67
N LEU A 48 3.83 -16.23 13.28
CA LEU A 48 4.29 -16.37 11.90
C LEU A 48 4.52 -17.83 11.52
N GLN A 49 5.05 -18.64 12.43
CA GLN A 49 5.20 -20.09 12.23
C GLN A 49 3.86 -20.78 11.92
N ALA A 50 2.75 -20.33 12.54
CA ALA A 50 1.42 -20.86 12.26
C ALA A 50 0.93 -20.56 10.83
N TYR A 51 1.47 -19.51 10.18
CA TYR A 51 1.13 -19.15 8.80
C TYR A 51 2.06 -19.78 7.75
N MET A 52 3.30 -20.13 8.11
CA MET A 52 4.28 -20.69 7.15
C MET A 52 3.76 -21.88 6.32
N PRO A 53 2.99 -22.86 6.88
CA PRO A 53 2.44 -23.97 6.10
C PRO A 53 1.33 -23.58 5.12
N GLN A 54 0.75 -22.38 5.25
CA GLN A 54 -0.37 -21.90 4.43
C GLN A 54 0.09 -21.14 3.19
N GLY A 55 1.40 -20.94 3.01
CA GLY A 55 1.95 -20.13 1.94
C GLY A 55 3.31 -20.63 1.46
N VAL A 56 4.03 -19.73 0.80
CA VAL A 56 5.37 -20.00 0.27
C VAL A 56 6.36 -19.11 1.01
N THR A 57 7.40 -19.74 1.59
CA THR A 57 8.50 -19.01 2.21
C THR A 57 9.53 -18.63 1.15
N LEU A 58 9.81 -17.33 1.00
CA LEU A 58 10.80 -16.82 0.06
C LEU A 58 12.18 -16.76 0.74
N THR A 59 12.97 -17.83 0.61
CA THR A 59 14.29 -17.95 1.27
C THR A 59 15.42 -17.18 0.59
N ASN A 60 15.15 -16.56 -0.57
CA ASN A 60 16.09 -15.76 -1.35
C ASN A 60 15.47 -14.38 -1.67
N TYR A 61 14.86 -13.76 -0.65
CA TYR A 61 14.26 -12.43 -0.71
C TYR A 61 15.06 -11.47 0.19
N TYR A 62 15.53 -10.36 -0.38
CA TYR A 62 16.43 -9.42 0.28
C TYR A 62 15.93 -7.99 0.14
N GLY A 63 16.28 -7.15 1.12
CA GLY A 63 16.19 -5.71 0.95
C GLY A 63 17.13 -5.22 -0.15
N VAL A 64 16.81 -4.06 -0.72
CA VAL A 64 17.60 -3.43 -1.78
C VAL A 64 18.82 -2.69 -1.24
N THR A 65 18.73 -2.19 -0.01
CA THR A 65 19.83 -1.52 0.71
C THR A 65 19.50 -1.46 2.21
N HIS A 66 20.38 -0.84 3.00
CA HIS A 66 20.14 -0.45 4.38
C HIS A 66 20.43 1.06 4.51
N PRO A 67 19.59 1.88 5.19
CA PRO A 67 18.60 1.54 6.23
C PRO A 67 17.17 1.19 5.73
N SER A 68 16.12 1.32 6.57
CA SER A 68 14.76 0.82 6.33
C SER A 68 14.02 1.61 5.23
N GLU A 69 14.05 2.93 5.26
CA GLU A 69 13.27 3.84 4.38
C GLU A 69 13.44 3.54 2.89
N PRO A 70 14.67 3.33 2.36
CA PRO A 70 14.85 2.98 0.95
C PRO A 70 14.14 1.68 0.52
N ASN A 71 13.91 0.73 1.44
CA ASN A 71 13.19 -0.51 1.13
C ASN A 71 11.66 -0.27 1.00
N TYR A 72 11.10 0.66 1.78
CA TYR A 72 9.71 1.07 1.64
C TYR A 72 9.47 1.81 0.33
N ILE A 73 10.38 2.71 -0.02
CA ILE A 73 10.36 3.45 -1.29
C ILE A 73 10.44 2.46 -2.47
N ALA A 74 11.36 1.49 -2.42
CA ALA A 74 11.49 0.49 -3.48
C ALA A 74 10.24 -0.41 -3.61
N THR A 75 9.53 -0.69 -2.52
CA THR A 75 8.30 -1.50 -2.60
C THR A 75 7.17 -0.78 -3.34
N ALA A 76 7.07 0.55 -3.20
CA ALA A 76 6.05 1.34 -3.90
C ALA A 76 6.49 1.79 -5.30
N GLY A 77 7.76 2.19 -5.46
CA GLY A 77 8.29 2.82 -6.68
C GLY A 77 9.11 1.90 -7.59
N GLY A 78 9.48 0.69 -7.14
CA GLY A 78 10.29 -0.26 -7.90
C GLY A 78 11.79 0.04 -7.95
N ASP A 79 12.24 1.12 -7.31
CA ASP A 79 13.65 1.54 -7.17
C ASP A 79 13.81 2.26 -5.82
N TYR A 80 15.01 2.24 -5.25
CA TYR A 80 15.38 2.99 -4.05
C TYR A 80 16.10 4.30 -4.36
N PHE A 81 16.32 4.61 -5.64
CA PHE A 81 16.87 5.88 -6.14
C PHE A 81 18.27 6.23 -5.60
N GLY A 82 19.02 5.21 -5.18
CA GLY A 82 20.35 5.41 -4.58
C GLY A 82 20.33 5.97 -3.16
N LEU A 83 19.17 6.05 -2.51
CA LEU A 83 19.04 6.53 -1.13
C LEU A 83 19.75 5.58 -0.15
N ASN A 84 20.34 6.15 0.90
CA ASN A 84 21.13 5.43 1.89
C ASN A 84 20.92 5.95 3.33
N ASP A 85 19.78 6.57 3.59
CA ASP A 85 19.40 7.12 4.89
C ASP A 85 17.88 7.01 5.13
N ASP A 86 17.43 7.24 6.37
CA ASP A 86 16.02 7.20 6.81
C ASP A 86 15.37 8.60 6.92
N SER A 87 15.95 9.61 6.28
CA SER A 87 15.37 10.95 6.27
C SER A 87 14.13 11.00 5.38
N TYR A 88 13.32 12.03 5.58
CA TYR A 88 12.21 12.30 4.68
C TYR A 88 12.74 12.72 3.31
N HIS A 89 12.41 11.93 2.28
CA HIS A 89 12.74 12.23 0.88
C HIS A 89 11.46 12.40 0.07
N THR A 90 11.40 13.46 -0.73
CA THR A 90 10.33 13.62 -1.71
C THR A 90 10.78 13.02 -3.04
N ILE A 91 10.14 11.92 -3.44
CA ILE A 91 10.34 11.36 -4.78
C ILE A 91 9.59 12.23 -5.81
N PRO A 92 10.23 12.64 -6.92
CA PRO A 92 9.56 13.44 -7.93
C PRO A 92 8.29 12.77 -8.48
N ALA A 93 7.22 13.54 -8.66
CA ALA A 93 5.90 13.02 -9.09
C ALA A 93 5.88 12.42 -10.51
N ASN A 94 6.95 12.58 -11.30
CA ASN A 94 7.07 11.97 -12.62
C ASN A 94 7.56 10.51 -12.58
N TYR A 95 7.84 9.97 -11.40
CA TYR A 95 8.11 8.54 -11.21
C TYR A 95 6.82 7.79 -10.91
N THR A 96 6.54 6.76 -11.69
CA THR A 96 5.35 5.92 -11.53
C THR A 96 5.50 4.99 -10.34
N THR A 97 4.55 5.04 -9.42
CA THR A 97 4.41 4.10 -8.30
C THR A 97 3.35 3.05 -8.58
N ILE A 98 3.24 2.03 -7.72
CA ILE A 98 2.13 1.09 -7.77
C ILE A 98 0.77 1.80 -7.62
N VAL A 99 0.69 2.90 -6.85
CA VAL A 99 -0.54 3.67 -6.66
C VAL A 99 -1.00 4.31 -7.97
N ASP A 100 -0.07 4.89 -8.73
CA ASP A 100 -0.34 5.47 -10.06
C ASP A 100 -0.84 4.42 -11.07
N LEU A 101 -0.56 3.14 -10.83
CA LEU A 101 -1.07 2.03 -11.63
C LEU A 101 -2.46 1.53 -11.18
N LEU A 102 -2.82 1.77 -9.92
CA LEU A 102 -4.08 1.33 -9.31
C LEU A 102 -5.21 2.35 -9.53
N GLU A 103 -4.95 3.63 -9.27
CA GLU A 103 -5.98 4.69 -9.26
C GLU A 103 -6.67 4.90 -10.61
N PRO A 104 -5.97 4.97 -11.77
CA PRO A 104 -6.62 5.11 -13.07
C PRO A 104 -7.53 3.92 -13.44
N LYS A 105 -7.37 2.78 -12.75
CA LYS A 105 -8.21 1.58 -12.92
C LYS A 105 -9.37 1.53 -11.92
N GLY A 106 -9.55 2.55 -11.09
CA GLY A 106 -10.58 2.60 -10.05
C GLY A 106 -10.34 1.59 -8.93
N LEU A 107 -9.11 1.10 -8.75
CA LEU A 107 -8.76 0.20 -7.65
C LEU A 107 -8.53 1.00 -6.37
N THR A 108 -8.93 0.42 -5.24
CA THR A 108 -8.75 1.04 -3.93
C THR A 108 -7.44 0.59 -3.30
N TRP A 109 -6.82 1.49 -2.54
CA TRP A 109 -5.63 1.22 -1.77
C TRP A 109 -5.67 1.99 -0.46
N LYS A 110 -4.94 1.51 0.55
CA LYS A 110 -4.75 2.17 1.83
C LYS A 110 -3.35 1.84 2.33
N ALA A 111 -2.74 2.80 3.01
CA ALA A 111 -1.53 2.60 3.79
C ALA A 111 -1.85 2.87 5.27
N TYR A 112 -1.20 2.11 6.14
CA TYR A 112 -1.29 2.24 7.58
C TYR A 112 0.14 2.24 8.13
N GLN A 113 0.41 3.11 9.09
CA GLN A 113 1.68 3.20 9.79
C GLN A 113 1.41 3.18 11.29
#